data_AF-A0A925JXF8-F1
#
_entry.id   AF-A0A925JXF8-F1
#
_cell.length_a   1.000
_cell.length_b   1.000
_cell.length_c   1.000
_cell.angle_alpha   90.00
_cell.angle_beta   90.00
_cell.angle_gamma   90.00
#
_symmetry.space_group_name_H-M   'P 1'
#
loop_
_entity.id
_entity.type
_entity.pdbx_description
1 polymer ?
#
loop_
_entity_poly.entity_id
_entity_poly.type
_entity_poly.pdbx_seq_one_letter_code
_entity_poly.pdbx_strand_id
1 'polypeptide(L)'
;MALLEVLQLVGYSTAAALHLWIGALLVKRRHTLGKIERVLMFLAVTVGVWHTSNLLVALHAMLGFSVERWTLLLRSADTLAVVSVTVTYSMLLHVHLHLWADARGRELTWSERARVYLSYLPAIFLVYAAPKLWTGEYAPMFVRLSHLLVHFALWAAYVLCLVAGTDFFIARMSKSRTEKLLLKTLAASFLAIAGLILAVYGFGVGRGTPLEEYLKTIANLGSLLPTALLAYHIYRYRYLELILKESLIVASFASVVLVVYLYGIRNIALWLTAQYGLRPGAVEGLLILMLALVAAPLRRWLDKRFRRLFEQEASLFRDVVARIGKTAGRYGQLPELLRFVEERAAEGLGLRRVRLLTLAPSSASDNAGVEDERDTSEVAGKMASVAVAARNGYGNLQRMEAGGALSKDLESVGIDATSDLSAASPMSLSESEVFEEADGAQWAARVLEISRAGGWLPVEDEPLLSGAGWEIAFPLRRDESEVGLLLVDAQPDALTYEARALLELLAGQVAIAVEDFRLVEENVRLERRIAQSERLAALGQMAATVAHEVKNPLSA
;
A
#
# COMPACT_ATOMS: atom_id res chain seq x y z
N MET A 1 -17.31 31.44 20.52
CA MET A 1 -17.91 30.54 19.52
C MET A 1 -18.49 29.35 20.25
N ALA A 2 -19.72 28.97 19.93
CA ALA A 2 -20.38 27.82 20.53
C ALA A 2 -19.68 26.52 20.09
N LEU A 3 -19.77 25.45 20.90
CA LEU A 3 -19.21 24.14 20.56
C LEU A 3 -19.72 23.64 19.20
N LEU A 4 -20.99 23.91 18.90
CA LEU A 4 -21.63 23.60 17.62
C LEU A 4 -20.91 24.25 16.43
N GLU A 5 -20.58 25.53 16.52
CA GLU A 5 -19.91 26.27 15.43
C GLU A 5 -18.52 25.68 15.13
N VAL A 6 -17.79 25.28 16.18
CA VAL A 6 -16.50 24.60 16.03
C VAL A 6 -16.67 23.23 15.38
N LEU A 7 -17.67 22.46 15.82
CA LEU A 7 -17.99 21.15 15.23
C LEU A 7 -18.35 21.28 13.75
N GLN A 8 -19.16 22.28 13.38
CA GLN A 8 -19.51 22.55 11.99
C GLN A 8 -18.29 22.96 11.17
N LEU A 9 -17.49 23.91 11.65
CA LEU A 9 -16.31 24.39 10.94
C LEU A 9 -15.29 23.27 10.71
N VAL A 10 -14.91 22.56 11.77
CA VAL A 10 -13.89 21.50 11.72
C VAL A 10 -14.43 20.28 11.00
N GLY A 11 -15.68 19.89 11.26
CA GLY A 11 -16.34 18.76 10.63
C GLY A 11 -16.47 18.94 9.13
N TYR A 12 -17.10 20.03 8.67
CA TYR A 12 -17.32 20.26 7.24
C TYR A 12 -16.01 20.52 6.49
N SER A 13 -15.04 21.22 7.08
CA SER A 13 -13.72 21.42 6.45
C SER A 13 -12.95 20.11 6.30
N THR A 14 -12.89 19.29 7.36
CA THR A 14 -12.21 17.99 7.32
C THR A 14 -12.90 17.04 6.34
N ALA A 15 -14.24 17.02 6.33
CA ALA A 15 -15.01 16.19 5.41
C ALA A 15 -14.83 16.62 3.95
N ALA A 16 -14.93 17.93 3.65
CA ALA A 16 -14.71 18.45 2.31
C ALA A 16 -13.30 18.12 1.80
N ALA A 17 -12.27 18.37 2.63
CA ALA A 17 -10.88 18.08 2.30
C ALA A 17 -10.66 16.59 2.02
N LEU A 18 -11.16 15.70 2.89
CA LEU A 18 -10.99 14.26 2.76
C LEU A 18 -11.61 13.72 1.45
N HIS A 19 -12.85 14.10 1.15
CA HIS A 19 -13.55 13.58 -0.03
C HIS A 19 -12.99 14.15 -1.34
N LEU A 20 -12.73 15.46 -1.42
CA LEU A 20 -12.13 16.06 -2.62
C LEU A 20 -10.73 15.51 -2.88
N TRP A 21 -9.96 15.26 -1.81
CA TRP A 21 -8.64 14.66 -1.94
C TRP A 21 -8.69 13.20 -2.42
N ILE A 22 -9.60 12.37 -1.90
CA ILE A 22 -9.81 11.01 -2.41
C ILE A 22 -10.18 11.04 -3.90
N GLY A 23 -11.07 11.95 -4.31
CA GLY A 23 -11.41 12.15 -5.72
C GLY A 23 -10.20 12.52 -6.58
N ALA A 24 -9.36 13.46 -6.11
CA ALA A 24 -8.15 13.87 -6.80
C ALA A 24 -7.09 12.76 -6.89
N LEU A 25 -6.97 11.91 -5.86
CA LEU A 25 -6.07 10.76 -5.86
C LEU A 25 -6.43 9.73 -6.93
N LEU A 26 -7.73 9.48 -7.13
CA LEU A 26 -8.19 8.56 -8.17
C LEU A 26 -7.75 9.03 -9.56
N VAL A 27 -7.87 10.33 -9.84
CA VAL A 27 -7.46 10.94 -11.12
C VAL A 27 -5.94 10.93 -11.30
N LYS A 28 -5.17 11.36 -10.29
CA LYS A 28 -3.71 11.48 -10.41
C LYS A 28 -3.00 10.14 -10.63
N ARG A 29 -3.59 9.02 -10.19
CA ARG A 29 -2.93 7.71 -10.20
C ARG A 29 -3.07 6.96 -11.52
N ARG A 30 -4.03 7.31 -12.39
CA ARG A 30 -4.33 6.55 -13.61
C ARG A 30 -4.56 7.49 -14.78
N HIS A 31 -3.83 7.29 -15.87
CA HIS A 31 -4.08 8.01 -17.13
C HIS A 31 -5.47 7.74 -17.71
N THR A 32 -6.07 6.59 -17.39
CA THR A 32 -7.44 6.20 -17.77
C THR A 32 -8.17 5.61 -16.57
N LEU A 33 -9.32 6.19 -16.21
CA LEU A 33 -10.17 5.70 -15.13
C LEU A 33 -11.09 4.59 -15.65
N GLY A 34 -11.11 3.43 -14.97
CA GLY A 34 -12.08 2.39 -15.23
C GLY A 34 -13.51 2.83 -14.88
N LYS A 35 -14.49 1.96 -15.13
CA LYS A 35 -15.91 2.27 -14.89
C LYS A 35 -16.16 2.57 -13.41
N ILE A 36 -15.64 1.74 -12.50
CA ILE A 36 -15.85 1.88 -11.05
C ILE A 36 -15.13 3.11 -10.50
N GLU A 37 -13.88 3.38 -10.91
CA GLU A 37 -13.15 4.54 -10.41
C GLU A 37 -13.81 5.86 -10.83
N ARG A 38 -14.43 5.92 -12.02
CA ARG A 38 -15.21 7.10 -12.43
C ARG A 38 -16.39 7.32 -11.50
N VAL A 39 -17.19 6.30 -11.22
CA VAL A 39 -18.34 6.42 -10.32
C VAL A 39 -17.90 6.79 -8.90
N LEU A 40 -16.81 6.20 -8.41
CA LEU A 40 -16.24 6.51 -7.10
C LEU A 40 -15.70 7.94 -7.02
N MET A 41 -15.05 8.43 -8.09
CA MET A 41 -14.60 9.81 -8.21
C MET A 41 -15.79 10.78 -8.18
N PHE A 42 -16.84 10.50 -8.96
CA PHE A 42 -18.06 11.32 -8.93
C PHE A 42 -18.70 11.33 -7.54
N LEU A 43 -18.81 10.17 -6.87
CA LEU A 43 -19.28 10.08 -5.49
C LEU A 43 -18.45 10.94 -4.53
N ALA A 44 -17.11 10.87 -4.63
CA ALA A 44 -16.22 11.66 -3.80
C ALA A 44 -16.41 13.17 -4.05
N VAL A 45 -16.59 13.58 -5.31
CA VAL A 45 -16.87 14.98 -5.66
C VAL A 45 -18.22 15.43 -5.14
N THR A 46 -19.29 14.65 -5.29
CA THR A 46 -20.63 15.05 -4.81
C THR A 46 -20.63 15.20 -3.29
N VAL A 47 -20.03 14.27 -2.56
CA VAL A 47 -19.91 14.38 -1.10
C VAL A 47 -19.02 15.57 -0.70
N GLY A 48 -17.93 15.82 -1.43
CA GLY A 48 -17.10 17.00 -1.24
C GLY A 48 -17.86 18.31 -1.43
N VAL A 49 -18.70 18.41 -2.47
CA VAL A 49 -19.56 19.58 -2.74
C VAL A 49 -20.60 19.77 -1.65
N TRP A 50 -21.19 18.70 -1.13
CA TRP A 50 -22.11 18.75 0.02
C TRP A 50 -21.45 19.41 1.23
N HIS A 51 -20.28 18.93 1.64
CA HIS A 51 -19.57 19.46 2.80
C HIS A 51 -19.05 20.88 2.56
N THR A 52 -18.56 21.18 1.36
CA THR A 52 -18.11 22.54 0.99
C THR A 52 -19.26 23.54 1.02
N SER A 53 -20.44 23.15 0.54
CA SER A 53 -21.62 24.01 0.55
C SER A 53 -22.10 24.30 1.96
N ASN A 54 -22.17 23.29 2.83
CA ASN A 54 -22.53 23.48 4.24
C ASN A 54 -21.46 24.28 5.01
N LEU A 55 -20.17 24.12 4.67
CA LEU A 55 -19.09 24.94 5.22
C LEU A 55 -19.28 26.42 4.88
N LEU A 56 -19.63 26.75 3.64
CA LEU A 56 -19.87 28.14 3.22
C LEU A 56 -21.04 28.78 3.98
N VAL A 57 -22.14 28.03 4.17
CA VAL A 57 -23.30 28.50 4.95
C VAL A 57 -22.92 28.67 6.43
N ALA A 58 -22.20 27.72 7.01
CA ALA A 58 -21.73 27.82 8.39
C ALA A 58 -20.77 29.01 8.59
N LEU A 59 -19.82 29.22 7.68
CA LEU A 59 -18.90 30.36 7.71
C LEU A 59 -19.63 31.69 7.62
N HIS A 60 -20.63 31.82 6.74
CA HIS A 60 -21.45 33.03 6.64
C HIS A 60 -22.16 33.34 7.96
N ALA A 61 -22.79 32.33 8.57
CA ALA A 61 -23.48 32.46 9.85
C ALA A 61 -22.52 32.86 10.98
N MET A 62 -21.35 32.21 11.05
CA MET A 62 -20.33 32.46 12.08
C MET A 62 -19.69 33.84 11.96
N LEU A 63 -19.51 34.35 10.74
CA LEU A 63 -18.93 35.68 10.48
C LEU A 63 -19.95 36.81 10.65
N GLY A 64 -21.24 36.50 10.85
CA GLY A 64 -22.30 37.49 11.06
C GLY A 64 -22.52 38.39 9.85
N PHE A 65 -22.25 37.91 8.64
CA PHE A 65 -22.43 38.69 7.42
C PHE A 65 -23.90 38.94 7.12
N SER A 66 -24.22 40.11 6.55
CA SER A 66 -25.61 40.44 6.23
C SER A 66 -26.15 39.49 5.16
N VAL A 67 -27.35 38.96 5.39
CA VAL A 67 -27.99 38.01 4.47
C VAL A 67 -28.22 38.65 3.11
N GLU A 68 -28.68 39.90 3.06
CA GLU A 68 -29.02 40.62 1.82
C GLU A 68 -27.87 40.66 0.80
N ARG A 69 -26.65 40.95 1.26
CA ARG A 69 -25.47 41.07 0.38
C ARG A 69 -24.98 39.72 -0.15
N TRP A 70 -25.21 38.65 0.61
CA TRP A 70 -24.69 37.31 0.31
C TRP A 70 -25.78 36.34 -0.17
N THR A 71 -26.99 36.83 -0.44
CA THR A 71 -28.13 36.01 -0.90
C THR A 71 -27.79 35.12 -2.08
N LEU A 72 -27.07 35.64 -3.08
CA LEU A 72 -26.67 34.87 -4.25
C LEU A 72 -25.79 33.67 -3.86
N LEU A 73 -24.75 33.91 -3.05
CA LEU A 73 -23.84 32.86 -2.59
C LEU A 73 -24.59 31.81 -1.76
N LEU A 74 -25.43 32.25 -0.83
CA LEU A 74 -26.19 31.36 0.04
C LEU A 74 -27.17 30.48 -0.74
N ARG A 75 -27.88 31.04 -1.72
CA ARG A 75 -28.76 30.27 -2.61
C ARG A 75 -27.98 29.27 -3.46
N SER A 76 -26.83 29.68 -4.00
CA SER A 76 -25.97 28.78 -4.75
C SER A 76 -25.45 27.64 -3.88
N ALA A 77 -25.01 27.92 -2.66
CA ALA A 77 -24.56 26.92 -1.69
C ALA A 77 -25.68 25.94 -1.33
N ASP A 78 -26.86 26.44 -0.95
CA ASP A 78 -28.03 25.59 -0.63
C ASP A 78 -28.45 24.74 -1.84
N THR A 79 -28.43 25.30 -3.05
CA THR A 79 -28.76 24.55 -4.28
C THR A 79 -27.73 23.45 -4.55
N LEU A 80 -26.44 23.76 -4.45
CA LEU A 80 -25.36 22.77 -4.62
C LEU A 80 -25.43 21.67 -3.55
N ALA A 81 -25.75 22.02 -2.29
CA ALA A 81 -25.96 21.07 -1.22
C ALA A 81 -27.12 20.11 -1.54
N VAL A 82 -28.29 20.64 -1.94
CA VAL A 82 -29.46 19.81 -2.27
C VAL A 82 -29.22 18.92 -3.48
N VAL A 83 -28.60 19.44 -4.54
CA VAL A 83 -28.25 18.65 -5.74
C VAL A 83 -27.26 17.54 -5.38
N SER A 84 -26.19 17.89 -4.67
CA SER A 84 -25.12 16.93 -4.32
C SER A 84 -25.61 15.81 -3.41
N VAL A 85 -26.39 16.12 -2.37
CA VAL A 85 -26.91 15.09 -1.45
C VAL A 85 -27.91 14.18 -2.14
N THR A 86 -28.73 14.71 -3.06
CA THR A 86 -29.68 13.92 -3.85
C THR A 86 -28.98 12.96 -4.80
N VAL A 87 -27.85 13.35 -5.40
CA VAL A 87 -27.09 12.45 -6.28
C VAL A 87 -26.22 11.47 -5.49
N THR A 88 -25.77 11.86 -4.30
CA THR A 88 -24.82 11.09 -3.48
C THR A 88 -25.34 9.70 -3.12
N TYR A 89 -26.57 9.56 -2.63
CA TYR A 89 -27.08 8.24 -2.24
C TYR A 89 -27.25 7.30 -3.45
N SER A 90 -27.73 7.82 -4.58
CA SER A 90 -27.83 7.06 -5.83
C SER A 90 -26.45 6.59 -6.33
N MET A 91 -25.44 7.48 -6.29
CA MET A 91 -24.06 7.14 -6.62
C MET A 91 -23.47 6.12 -5.65
N LEU A 92 -23.78 6.22 -4.36
CA LEU A 92 -23.34 5.26 -3.36
C LEU A 92 -23.86 3.86 -3.69
N LEU A 93 -25.16 3.72 -4.00
CA LEU A 93 -25.72 2.43 -4.42
C LEU A 93 -25.11 1.93 -5.74
N HIS A 94 -24.88 2.84 -6.69
CA HIS A 94 -24.27 2.52 -7.98
C HIS A 94 -22.87 1.92 -7.81
N VAL A 95 -22.03 2.50 -6.95
CA VAL A 95 -20.71 1.93 -6.61
C VAL A 95 -20.86 0.53 -6.03
N HIS A 96 -21.72 0.35 -5.02
CA HIS A 96 -21.84 -0.93 -4.31
C HIS A 96 -22.43 -2.05 -5.16
N LEU A 97 -23.35 -1.74 -6.08
CA LEU A 97 -23.86 -2.73 -7.03
C LEU A 97 -22.80 -3.13 -8.06
N HIS A 98 -21.90 -2.21 -8.44
CA HIS A 98 -20.73 -2.55 -9.25
C HIS A 98 -19.74 -3.44 -8.50
N LEU A 99 -19.43 -3.11 -7.24
CA LEU A 99 -18.57 -3.96 -6.38
C LEU A 99 -19.18 -5.36 -6.18
N TRP A 100 -20.49 -5.45 -6.03
CA TRP A 100 -21.21 -6.72 -5.93
C TRP A 100 -21.13 -7.57 -7.21
N ALA A 101 -21.25 -6.93 -8.37
CA ALA A 101 -21.12 -7.61 -9.66
C ALA A 101 -19.68 -8.11 -9.88
N ASP A 102 -18.70 -7.27 -9.54
CA ASP A 102 -17.27 -7.57 -9.63
C ASP A 102 -16.86 -8.72 -8.68
N ALA A 103 -17.36 -8.72 -7.44
CA ALA A 103 -17.18 -9.80 -6.48
C ALA A 103 -17.76 -11.15 -6.94
N ARG A 104 -18.63 -11.15 -7.97
CA ARG A 104 -19.20 -12.34 -8.62
C ARG A 104 -18.58 -12.65 -9.97
N GLY A 105 -17.56 -11.91 -10.40
CA GLY A 105 -16.88 -12.09 -11.69
C GLY A 105 -17.79 -11.85 -12.89
N ARG A 106 -18.80 -10.98 -12.77
CA ARG A 106 -19.80 -10.73 -13.83
C ARG A 106 -20.17 -9.26 -13.96
N GLU A 107 -20.82 -8.92 -15.08
CA GLU A 107 -21.46 -7.61 -15.21
C GLU A 107 -22.77 -7.51 -14.41
N LEU A 108 -23.27 -6.28 -14.26
CA LEU A 108 -24.58 -5.98 -13.66
C LEU A 108 -25.71 -6.68 -14.41
N THR A 109 -26.51 -7.45 -13.68
CA THR A 109 -27.76 -8.05 -14.19
C THR A 109 -28.79 -6.97 -14.51
N TRP A 110 -29.82 -7.32 -15.29
CA TRP A 110 -30.90 -6.39 -15.61
C TRP A 110 -31.60 -5.84 -14.35
N SER A 111 -31.86 -6.67 -13.34
CA SER A 111 -32.49 -6.24 -12.08
C SER A 111 -31.58 -5.31 -11.26
N GLU A 112 -30.26 -5.50 -11.29
CA GLU A 112 -29.29 -4.59 -10.66
C GLU A 112 -29.21 -3.26 -11.40
N ARG A 113 -29.18 -3.28 -12.74
CA ARG A 113 -29.24 -2.06 -13.56
C ARG A 113 -30.53 -1.28 -13.28
N ALA A 114 -31.67 -1.97 -13.22
CA ALA A 114 -32.95 -1.36 -12.86
C ALA A 114 -32.91 -0.68 -11.48
N ARG A 115 -32.29 -1.33 -10.47
CA ARG A 115 -32.09 -0.73 -9.14
C ARG A 115 -31.18 0.50 -9.18
N VAL A 116 -30.11 0.48 -9.98
CA VAL A 116 -29.26 1.68 -10.19
C VAL A 116 -30.10 2.81 -10.76
N TYR A 117 -30.80 2.60 -11.89
CA TYR A 117 -31.59 3.66 -12.53
C TYR A 117 -32.74 4.16 -11.63
N LEU A 118 -33.45 3.25 -10.95
CA LEU A 118 -34.54 3.60 -10.05
C LEU A 118 -34.05 4.42 -8.85
N SER A 119 -32.81 4.19 -8.40
CA SER A 119 -32.21 4.97 -7.31
C SER A 119 -31.98 6.44 -7.67
N TYR A 120 -31.93 6.80 -8.96
CA TYR A 120 -31.84 8.19 -9.42
C TYR A 120 -33.21 8.87 -9.57
N LEU A 121 -34.33 8.14 -9.43
CA LEU A 121 -35.67 8.71 -9.55
C LEU A 121 -35.90 9.93 -8.64
N PRO A 122 -35.37 9.98 -7.39
CA PRO A 122 -35.49 11.16 -6.53
C PRO A 122 -34.77 12.40 -7.05
N ALA A 123 -33.90 12.30 -8.06
CA ALA A 123 -33.37 13.48 -8.72
C ALA A 123 -34.47 14.33 -9.39
N ILE A 124 -35.65 13.75 -9.69
CA ILE A 124 -36.82 14.50 -10.17
C ILE A 124 -37.27 15.55 -9.14
N PHE A 125 -37.07 15.32 -7.83
CA PHE A 125 -37.39 16.32 -6.81
C PHE A 125 -36.61 17.62 -6.98
N LEU A 126 -35.44 17.58 -7.64
CA LEU A 126 -34.64 18.77 -7.91
C LEU A 126 -35.35 19.76 -8.85
N VAL A 127 -36.24 19.27 -9.72
CA VAL A 127 -37.08 20.12 -10.60
C VAL A 127 -37.97 21.04 -9.77
N TYR A 128 -38.42 20.58 -8.59
CA TYR A 128 -39.19 21.40 -7.66
C TYR A 128 -38.28 22.15 -6.66
N ALA A 129 -37.32 21.45 -6.06
CA ALA A 129 -36.52 21.97 -4.96
C ALA A 129 -35.60 23.12 -5.40
N ALA A 130 -34.93 23.01 -6.56
CA ALA A 130 -33.98 24.02 -7.01
C ALA A 130 -34.67 25.37 -7.30
N PRO A 131 -35.76 25.46 -8.11
CA PRO A 131 -36.47 26.73 -8.28
C PRO A 131 -37.02 27.29 -6.97
N LYS A 132 -37.52 26.42 -6.08
CA LYS A 132 -38.10 26.84 -4.80
C LYS A 132 -37.09 27.60 -3.92
N LEU A 133 -35.82 27.17 -3.91
CA LEU A 133 -34.74 27.85 -3.16
C LEU A 133 -34.43 29.26 -3.67
N TRP A 134 -34.77 29.56 -4.93
CA TRP A 134 -34.52 30.86 -5.56
C TRP A 134 -35.73 31.81 -5.50
N THR A 135 -36.86 31.37 -4.94
CA THR A 135 -38.10 32.14 -4.91
C THR A 135 -38.36 32.80 -3.55
N GLY A 136 -38.78 34.07 -3.54
CA GLY A 136 -39.09 34.84 -2.32
C GLY A 136 -37.85 35.27 -1.54
N GLU A 137 -37.99 35.55 -0.24
CA GLU A 137 -36.88 35.91 0.65
C GLU A 137 -35.89 34.74 0.87
N TYR A 138 -34.65 35.01 1.25
CA TYR A 138 -33.74 33.91 1.56
C TYR A 138 -34.16 33.21 2.85
N ALA A 139 -34.20 31.87 2.83
CA ALA A 139 -34.24 31.07 4.05
C ALA A 139 -33.43 29.77 3.83
N PRO A 140 -32.79 29.22 4.88
CA PRO A 140 -31.96 28.03 4.77
C PRO A 140 -32.70 26.83 4.16
N MET A 141 -31.97 25.96 3.45
CA MET A 141 -32.58 24.82 2.74
C MET A 141 -33.47 23.94 3.62
N PHE A 142 -33.08 23.67 4.88
CA PHE A 142 -33.86 22.83 5.79
C PHE A 142 -35.20 23.45 6.20
N VAL A 143 -35.31 24.79 6.18
CA VAL A 143 -36.55 25.50 6.47
C VAL A 143 -37.42 25.53 5.22
N ARG A 144 -36.84 25.94 4.08
CA ARG A 144 -37.55 26.06 2.79
C ARG A 144 -38.09 24.73 2.27
N LEU A 145 -37.36 23.64 2.47
CA LEU A 145 -37.69 22.30 1.99
C LEU A 145 -38.16 21.37 3.11
N SER A 146 -38.57 21.93 4.26
CA SER A 146 -38.99 21.15 5.45
C SER A 146 -40.02 20.06 5.16
N HIS A 147 -40.99 20.32 4.29
CA HIS A 147 -42.01 19.34 3.86
C HIS A 147 -41.45 18.15 3.07
N LEU A 148 -40.30 18.31 2.41
CA LEU A 148 -39.64 17.25 1.64
C LEU A 148 -38.62 16.47 2.47
N LEU A 149 -38.16 17.02 3.61
CA LEU A 149 -37.10 16.39 4.40
C LEU A 149 -37.45 14.98 4.86
N VAL A 150 -38.69 14.72 5.29
CA VAL A 150 -39.12 13.38 5.72
C VAL A 150 -39.09 12.39 4.56
N HIS A 151 -39.61 12.78 3.41
CA HIS A 151 -39.63 11.96 2.20
C HIS A 151 -38.20 11.64 1.71
N PHE A 152 -37.33 12.65 1.74
CA PHE A 152 -35.92 12.49 1.42
C PHE A 152 -35.20 11.59 2.43
N ALA A 153 -35.45 11.75 3.73
CA ALA A 153 -34.84 10.95 4.78
C ALA A 153 -35.23 9.47 4.67
N LEU A 154 -36.50 9.17 4.37
CA LEU A 154 -36.98 7.81 4.11
C LEU A 154 -36.27 7.18 2.91
N TRP A 155 -36.14 7.94 1.82
CA TRP A 155 -35.43 7.46 0.64
C TRP A 155 -33.93 7.24 0.91
N ALA A 156 -33.25 8.20 1.53
CA ALA A 156 -31.84 8.10 1.88
C ALA A 156 -31.58 6.89 2.80
N ALA A 157 -32.42 6.68 3.81
CA ALA A 157 -32.32 5.53 4.70
C ALA A 157 -32.58 4.21 3.96
N TYR A 158 -33.55 4.17 3.06
CA TYR A 158 -33.78 3.00 2.20
C TYR A 158 -32.54 2.65 1.37
N VAL A 159 -31.93 3.65 0.72
CA VAL A 159 -30.72 3.43 -0.08
C VAL A 159 -29.55 2.97 0.79
N LEU A 160 -29.33 3.58 1.96
CA LEU A 160 -28.29 3.16 2.89
C LEU A 160 -28.48 1.73 3.40
N CYS A 161 -29.73 1.31 3.68
CA CYS A 161 -30.05 -0.06 4.04
C CYS A 161 -29.76 -1.04 2.88
N LEU A 162 -30.05 -0.67 1.63
CA LEU A 162 -29.69 -1.47 0.46
C LEU A 162 -28.17 -1.61 0.31
N VAL A 163 -27.44 -0.51 0.46
CA VAL A 163 -25.97 -0.48 0.43
C VAL A 163 -25.38 -1.37 1.51
N ALA A 164 -25.86 -1.23 2.76
CA ALA A 164 -25.43 -2.08 3.86
C ALA A 164 -25.76 -3.56 3.61
N GLY A 165 -26.92 -3.85 3.01
CA GLY A 165 -27.28 -5.19 2.57
C GLY A 165 -26.29 -5.73 1.54
N THR A 166 -25.96 -4.96 0.51
CA THR A 166 -24.96 -5.37 -0.49
C THR A 166 -23.60 -5.63 0.13
N ASP A 167 -23.10 -4.75 1.00
CA ASP A 167 -21.83 -4.94 1.71
C ASP A 167 -21.82 -6.21 2.56
N PHE A 168 -22.91 -6.47 3.28
CA PHE A 168 -23.04 -7.67 4.09
C PHE A 168 -23.02 -8.94 3.25
N PHE A 169 -23.63 -8.92 2.05
CA PHE A 169 -23.57 -10.07 1.14
C PHE A 169 -22.18 -10.23 0.51
N ILE A 170 -21.51 -9.16 0.09
CA ILE A 170 -20.11 -9.22 -0.40
C ILE A 170 -19.22 -9.79 0.71
N ALA A 171 -19.38 -9.35 1.96
CA ALA A 171 -18.62 -9.83 3.10
C ALA A 171 -18.80 -11.32 3.37
N ARG A 172 -19.94 -11.91 3.02
CA ARG A 172 -20.17 -13.36 3.13
C ARG A 172 -19.43 -14.15 2.05
N MET A 173 -19.17 -13.54 0.90
CA MET A 173 -18.48 -14.16 -0.24
C MET A 173 -16.96 -13.97 -0.17
N SER A 174 -16.46 -12.94 0.52
CA SER A 174 -15.03 -12.69 0.64
C SER A 174 -14.32 -13.80 1.43
N LYS A 175 -13.24 -14.33 0.85
CA LYS A 175 -12.33 -15.29 1.48
C LYS A 175 -11.40 -14.60 2.49
N SER A 176 -11.11 -13.32 2.29
CA SER A 176 -10.21 -12.55 3.17
C SER A 176 -10.93 -12.07 4.43
N ARG A 177 -10.42 -12.44 5.60
CA ARG A 177 -10.95 -12.00 6.90
C ARG A 177 -10.97 -10.48 7.02
N THR A 178 -9.94 -9.81 6.49
CA THR A 178 -9.80 -8.36 6.50
C THR A 178 -10.87 -7.67 5.66
N GLU A 179 -11.08 -8.12 4.43
CA GLU A 179 -12.10 -7.56 3.53
C GLU A 179 -13.51 -7.80 4.10
N LYS A 180 -13.75 -8.99 4.66
CA LYS A 180 -14.98 -9.32 5.38
C LYS A 180 -15.24 -8.40 6.58
N LEU A 181 -14.21 -8.08 7.35
CA LEU A 181 -14.31 -7.14 8.48
C LEU A 181 -14.59 -5.72 7.99
N LEU A 182 -13.86 -5.25 6.98
CA LEU A 182 -14.10 -3.94 6.34
C LEU A 182 -15.55 -3.79 5.91
N LEU A 183 -16.04 -4.71 5.08
CA LEU A 183 -17.40 -4.65 4.53
C LEU A 183 -18.47 -4.73 5.63
N LYS A 184 -18.26 -5.54 6.67
CA LYS A 184 -19.16 -5.56 7.84
C LYS A 184 -19.17 -4.24 8.60
N THR A 185 -18.00 -3.62 8.79
CA THR A 185 -17.91 -2.31 9.47
C THR A 185 -18.53 -1.20 8.64
N LEU A 186 -18.34 -1.22 7.31
CA LEU A 186 -19.02 -0.31 6.38
C LEU A 186 -20.53 -0.49 6.43
N ALA A 187 -21.04 -1.72 6.33
CA ALA A 187 -22.46 -2.03 6.45
C ALA A 187 -23.06 -1.52 7.77
N ALA A 188 -22.38 -1.78 8.90
CA ALA A 188 -22.81 -1.30 10.20
C ALA A 188 -22.81 0.24 10.27
N SER A 189 -21.81 0.90 9.69
CA SER A 189 -21.76 2.37 9.63
C SER A 189 -22.91 2.95 8.81
N PHE A 190 -23.24 2.37 7.65
CA PHE A 190 -24.36 2.82 6.82
C PHE A 190 -25.71 2.61 7.51
N LEU A 191 -25.90 1.50 8.23
CA LEU A 191 -27.10 1.27 9.05
C LEU A 191 -27.22 2.28 10.20
N ALA A 192 -26.10 2.58 10.88
CA ALA A 192 -26.08 3.58 11.94
C ALA A 192 -26.44 4.99 11.40
N ILE A 193 -25.89 5.36 10.24
CA ILE A 193 -26.19 6.63 9.56
C ILE A 193 -27.66 6.66 9.12
N ALA A 194 -28.20 5.56 8.57
CA ALA A 194 -29.61 5.46 8.18
C ALA A 194 -30.54 5.67 9.39
N GLY A 195 -30.24 4.99 10.50
CA GLY A 195 -30.98 5.14 11.75
C GLY A 195 -30.92 6.57 12.29
N LEU A 196 -29.74 7.20 12.26
CA LEU A 196 -29.55 8.59 12.68
C LEU A 196 -30.34 9.57 11.79
N ILE A 197 -30.28 9.42 10.47
CA ILE A 197 -31.03 10.26 9.53
C ILE A 197 -32.54 10.14 9.77
N LEU A 198 -33.06 8.92 9.96
CA LEU A 198 -34.47 8.71 10.27
C LEU A 198 -34.86 9.29 11.62
N ALA A 199 -34.05 9.10 12.66
CA ALA A 199 -34.29 9.67 13.97
C ALA A 199 -34.41 11.20 13.90
N VAL A 200 -33.43 11.86 13.28
CA VAL A 200 -33.36 13.33 13.23
C VAL A 200 -34.37 13.94 12.27
N TYR A 201 -34.42 13.46 11.03
CA TYR A 201 -35.21 14.08 9.96
C TYR A 201 -36.58 13.43 9.74
N GLY A 202 -36.73 12.14 10.05
CA GLY A 202 -38.00 11.42 9.92
C GLY A 202 -38.89 11.58 11.15
N PHE A 203 -38.34 11.31 12.34
CA PHE A 203 -39.08 11.34 13.61
C PHE A 203 -38.94 12.66 14.38
N GLY A 204 -38.04 13.55 13.95
CA GLY A 204 -37.83 14.83 14.62
C GLY A 204 -37.21 14.70 16.01
N VAL A 205 -36.39 13.67 16.23
CA VAL A 205 -35.69 13.48 17.51
C VAL A 205 -34.82 14.70 17.81
N GLY A 206 -34.97 15.22 19.02
CA GLY A 206 -34.27 16.43 19.48
C GLY A 206 -34.94 17.74 19.09
N ARG A 207 -36.06 17.73 18.35
CA ARG A 207 -36.78 18.96 17.96
C ARG A 207 -37.20 19.78 19.17
N GLY A 208 -36.90 21.08 19.14
CA GLY A 208 -37.21 22.01 20.24
C GLY A 208 -36.28 21.86 21.46
N THR A 209 -35.25 21.01 21.37
CA THR A 209 -34.21 20.88 22.41
C THR A 209 -32.89 21.52 21.93
N PRO A 210 -31.97 21.88 22.85
CA PRO A 210 -30.64 22.35 22.47
C PRO A 210 -29.83 21.33 21.65
N LEU A 211 -30.22 20.05 21.66
CA LEU A 211 -29.56 18.97 20.93
C LEU A 211 -29.96 18.92 19.45
N GLU A 212 -31.00 19.63 19.01
CA GLU A 212 -31.51 19.58 17.64
C GLU A 212 -30.41 19.86 16.61
N GLU A 213 -29.66 20.94 16.80
CA GLU A 213 -28.64 21.40 15.86
C GLU A 213 -27.39 20.51 15.88
N TYR A 214 -27.05 19.95 17.05
CA TYR A 214 -25.97 18.96 17.17
C TYR A 214 -26.30 17.70 16.40
N LEU A 215 -27.51 17.14 16.60
CA LEU A 215 -27.94 15.92 15.93
C LEU A 215 -28.01 16.09 14.40
N LYS A 216 -28.53 17.22 13.92
CA LYS A 216 -28.50 17.57 12.49
C LYS A 216 -27.08 17.65 11.94
N THR A 217 -26.17 18.29 12.69
CA THR A 217 -24.75 18.41 12.28
C THR A 217 -24.08 17.04 12.21
N ILE A 218 -24.28 16.18 13.21
CA ILE A 218 -23.73 14.82 13.23
C ILE A 218 -24.30 14.00 12.06
N ALA A 219 -25.61 14.09 11.80
CA ALA A 219 -26.23 13.42 10.66
C ALA A 219 -25.64 13.90 9.32
N ASN A 220 -25.41 15.20 9.16
CA ASN A 220 -24.81 15.77 7.95
C ASN A 220 -23.34 15.37 7.75
N LEU A 221 -22.63 15.11 8.85
CA LEU A 221 -21.25 14.63 8.87
C LEU A 221 -21.16 13.10 8.78
N GLY A 222 -22.28 12.38 8.65
CA GLY A 222 -22.32 10.91 8.66
C GLY A 222 -21.39 10.24 7.65
N SER A 223 -21.14 10.87 6.50
CA SER A 223 -20.24 10.32 5.47
C SER A 223 -18.76 10.27 5.86
N LEU A 224 -18.33 10.99 6.90
CA LEU A 224 -16.94 10.95 7.38
C LEU A 224 -16.53 9.55 7.82
N LEU A 225 -17.41 8.83 8.52
CA LEU A 225 -17.10 7.53 9.07
C LEU A 225 -16.79 6.48 7.99
N PRO A 226 -17.68 6.18 7.02
CA PRO A 226 -17.40 5.20 5.97
C PRO A 226 -16.22 5.63 5.08
N THR A 227 -16.07 6.93 4.80
CA THR A 227 -14.95 7.43 4.01
C THR A 227 -13.61 7.30 4.74
N ALA A 228 -13.57 7.57 6.05
CA ALA A 228 -12.37 7.37 6.86
C ALA A 228 -12.02 5.88 6.99
N LEU A 229 -13.02 5.01 7.14
CA LEU A 229 -12.82 3.55 7.14
C LEU A 229 -12.22 3.09 5.81
N LEU A 230 -12.79 3.53 4.68
CA LEU A 230 -12.27 3.21 3.36
C LEU A 230 -10.85 3.77 3.15
N ALA A 231 -10.61 5.03 3.52
CA ALA A 231 -9.30 5.67 3.41
C ALA A 231 -8.23 4.94 4.24
N TYR A 232 -8.57 4.56 5.47
CA TYR A 232 -7.70 3.76 6.35
C TYR A 232 -7.32 2.44 5.68
N HIS A 233 -8.29 1.74 5.07
CA HIS A 233 -8.02 0.47 4.40
C HIS A 233 -7.24 0.65 3.08
N ILE A 234 -7.58 1.62 2.25
CA ILE A 234 -6.81 1.93 1.03
C ILE A 234 -5.35 2.23 1.37
N TYR A 235 -5.11 2.97 2.47
CA TYR A 235 -3.77 3.29 2.92
C TYR A 235 -3.04 2.07 3.51
N ARG A 236 -3.71 1.28 4.36
CA ARG A 236 -3.12 0.13 5.06
C ARG A 236 -2.76 -1.03 4.12
N TYR A 237 -3.65 -1.36 3.17
CA TYR A 237 -3.53 -2.59 2.36
C TYR A 237 -2.98 -2.37 0.95
N ARG A 238 -2.70 -1.12 0.53
CA ARG A 238 -2.16 -0.80 -0.82
C ARG A 238 -0.77 -0.18 -0.77
N TYR A 239 0.08 -0.64 0.16
CA TYR A 239 1.32 0.01 0.63
C TYR A 239 2.44 0.25 -0.40
N LEU A 240 2.28 -0.11 -1.68
CA LEU A 240 3.37 -0.04 -2.66
C LEU A 240 3.33 1.10 -3.69
N GLU A 241 2.41 2.08 -3.62
CA GLU A 241 2.33 3.06 -4.72
C GLU A 241 1.82 4.48 -4.42
N LEU A 242 1.82 4.94 -3.16
CA LEU A 242 1.27 6.27 -2.87
C LEU A 242 2.18 7.16 -2.01
N ILE A 243 2.44 8.35 -2.54
CA ILE A 243 2.94 9.59 -1.88
C ILE A 243 1.87 10.11 -0.88
N LEU A 244 1.30 9.20 -0.09
CA LEU A 244 0.12 9.41 0.76
C LEU A 244 0.46 9.96 2.15
N LYS A 245 1.75 10.00 2.52
CA LYS A 245 2.17 10.22 3.91
C LYS A 245 2.09 11.69 4.33
N GLU A 246 2.28 12.66 3.44
CA GLU A 246 2.43 14.06 3.89
C GLU A 246 1.12 14.85 3.91
N SER A 247 0.24 14.71 2.91
CA SER A 247 -0.94 15.58 2.79
C SER A 247 -2.04 15.30 3.82
N LEU A 248 -2.26 14.04 4.20
CA LEU A 248 -3.28 13.67 5.20
C LEU A 248 -2.86 14.05 6.62
N ILE A 249 -1.56 13.94 6.93
CA ILE A 249 -1.05 14.31 8.25
C ILE A 249 -1.08 15.84 8.41
N VAL A 250 -0.74 16.59 7.37
CA VAL A 250 -0.83 18.05 7.40
C VAL A 250 -2.29 18.50 7.57
N ALA A 251 -3.24 17.90 6.84
CA ALA A 251 -4.66 18.26 6.95
C ALA A 251 -5.25 17.92 8.34
N SER A 252 -5.01 16.72 8.85
CA SER A 252 -5.48 16.32 10.18
C SER A 252 -4.84 17.13 11.30
N PHE A 253 -3.53 17.42 11.19
CA PHE A 253 -2.82 18.30 12.11
C PHE A 253 -3.40 19.72 12.09
N ALA A 254 -3.66 20.28 10.92
CA ALA A 254 -4.28 21.59 10.77
C ALA A 254 -5.66 21.64 11.45
N SER A 255 -6.50 20.60 11.27
CA SER A 255 -7.80 20.50 11.95
C SER A 255 -7.66 20.45 13.48
N VAL A 256 -6.71 19.68 14.01
CA VAL A 256 -6.45 19.60 15.47
C VAL A 256 -5.96 20.94 16.00
N VAL A 257 -5.01 21.59 15.33
CA VAL A 257 -4.51 22.92 15.69
C VAL A 257 -5.65 23.94 15.69
N LEU A 258 -6.52 23.88 14.67
CA LEU A 258 -7.67 24.75 14.57
C LEU A 258 -8.63 24.53 15.76
N VAL A 259 -8.95 23.29 16.13
CA VAL A 259 -9.78 22.99 17.32
C VAL A 259 -9.13 23.53 18.59
N VAL A 260 -7.84 23.28 18.79
CA VAL A 260 -7.10 23.71 19.99
C VAL A 260 -7.05 25.23 20.08
N TYR A 261 -6.88 25.93 18.97
CA TYR A 261 -6.92 27.39 18.95
C TYR A 261 -8.32 27.92 19.28
N LEU A 262 -9.35 27.42 18.58
CA LEU A 262 -10.71 27.93 18.70
C LEU A 262 -11.36 27.64 20.06
N TYR A 263 -11.09 26.47 20.66
CA TYR A 263 -11.69 26.05 21.93
C TYR A 263 -10.75 26.16 23.13
N GLY A 264 -9.46 25.88 22.94
CA GLY A 264 -8.46 25.97 24.00
C GLY A 264 -8.02 27.41 24.19
N ILE A 265 -7.23 27.92 23.25
CA ILE A 265 -6.55 29.21 23.39
C ILE A 265 -7.54 30.34 23.61
N ARG A 266 -8.56 30.46 22.76
CA ARG A 266 -9.48 31.60 22.83
C ARG A 266 -10.27 31.63 24.14
N ASN A 267 -10.77 30.48 24.59
CA ASN A 267 -11.53 30.41 25.86
C ASN A 267 -10.62 30.62 27.07
N ILE A 268 -9.42 30.03 27.08
CA ILE A 268 -8.43 30.21 28.15
C ILE A 268 -7.99 31.67 28.20
N ALA A 269 -7.72 32.30 27.05
CA ALA A 269 -7.35 33.71 26.96
C ALA A 269 -8.44 34.62 27.54
N LEU A 270 -9.70 34.38 27.16
CA LEU A 270 -10.84 35.15 27.70
C LEU A 270 -11.00 34.95 29.21
N TRP A 271 -10.86 33.73 29.71
CA TRP A 271 -10.95 33.42 31.14
C TRP A 271 -9.81 34.07 31.95
N LEU A 272 -8.56 33.95 31.50
CA LEU A 272 -7.40 34.60 32.13
C LEU A 272 -7.52 36.13 32.09
N THR A 273 -7.99 36.68 30.98
CA THR A 273 -8.21 38.12 30.85
C THR A 273 -9.27 38.61 31.84
N ALA A 274 -10.38 37.87 31.97
CA ALA A 274 -11.45 38.21 32.90
C ALA A 274 -11.02 38.10 34.38
N GLN A 275 -10.18 37.11 34.72
CA GLN A 275 -9.75 36.87 36.10
C GLN A 275 -8.61 37.80 36.55
N TYR A 276 -7.65 38.11 35.67
CA TYR A 276 -6.42 38.82 36.02
C TYR A 276 -6.31 40.23 35.41
N GLY A 277 -7.31 40.68 34.66
CA GLY A 277 -7.32 42.02 34.04
C GLY A 277 -6.25 42.21 32.96
N LEU A 278 -5.76 41.13 32.36
CA LEU A 278 -4.71 41.15 31.34
C LEU A 278 -5.22 41.73 30.01
N ARG A 279 -4.32 42.16 29.13
CA ARG A 279 -4.69 42.59 27.77
C ARG A 279 -5.09 41.35 26.92
N PRO A 280 -6.31 41.31 26.34
CA PRO A 280 -6.81 40.12 25.63
C PRO A 280 -5.87 39.62 24.53
N GLY A 281 -5.37 40.54 23.68
CA GLY A 281 -4.47 40.20 22.59
C GLY A 281 -3.07 39.74 23.03
N ALA A 282 -2.62 40.14 24.23
CA ALA A 282 -1.32 39.71 24.75
C ALA A 282 -1.37 38.26 25.25
N VAL A 283 -2.44 37.90 25.96
CA VAL A 283 -2.65 36.51 26.45
C VAL A 283 -2.88 35.57 25.28
N GLU A 284 -3.74 35.96 24.33
CA GLU A 284 -4.00 35.16 23.13
C GLU A 284 -2.73 34.99 22.28
N GLY A 285 -1.96 36.06 22.06
CA GLY A 285 -0.69 35.99 21.34
C GLY A 285 0.35 35.09 22.01
N LEU A 286 0.46 35.14 23.34
CA LEU A 286 1.37 34.27 24.11
C LEU A 286 0.98 32.80 23.99
N LEU A 287 -0.33 32.50 24.07
CA LEU A 287 -0.86 31.15 23.92
C LEU A 287 -0.72 30.62 22.47
N ILE A 288 -0.88 31.47 21.46
CA ILE A 288 -0.59 31.12 20.06
C ILE A 288 0.90 30.79 19.88
N LEU A 289 1.79 31.60 20.46
CA LEU A 289 3.23 31.35 20.42
C LEU A 289 3.57 30.02 21.09
N MET A 290 2.98 29.75 22.25
CA MET A 290 3.12 28.47 22.95
C MET A 290 2.63 27.29 22.10
N LEU A 291 1.45 27.42 21.47
CA LEU A 291 0.93 26.39 20.58
C LEU A 291 1.82 26.19 19.36
N ALA A 292 2.38 27.24 18.77
CA ALA A 292 3.30 27.14 17.64
C ALA A 292 4.60 26.40 18.04
N LEU A 293 5.12 26.64 19.25
CA LEU A 293 6.27 25.92 19.80
C LEU A 293 5.97 24.44 20.03
N VAL A 294 4.78 24.11 20.53
CA VAL A 294 4.32 22.72 20.75
C VAL A 294 3.88 22.04 19.45
N ALA A 295 3.46 22.81 18.45
CA ALA A 295 2.97 22.32 17.17
C ALA A 295 4.03 21.50 16.43
N ALA A 296 5.29 21.94 16.41
CA ALA A 296 6.37 21.22 15.74
C ALA A 296 6.67 19.83 16.35
N PRO A 297 6.89 19.68 17.67
CA PRO A 297 7.06 18.36 18.29
C PRO A 297 5.79 17.52 18.22
N LEU A 298 4.60 18.13 18.37
CA LEU A 298 3.32 17.43 18.27
C LEU A 298 3.09 16.87 16.86
N ARG A 299 3.41 17.65 15.81
CA ARG A 299 3.37 17.18 14.42
C ARG A 299 4.29 15.99 14.23
N ARG A 300 5.55 16.07 14.70
CA ARG A 300 6.51 14.94 14.61
C ARG A 300 6.02 13.71 15.39
N TRP A 301 5.36 13.92 16.53
CA TRP A 301 4.77 12.84 17.32
C TRP A 301 3.58 12.20 16.59
N LEU A 302 2.68 13.00 16.02
CA LEU A 302 1.58 12.55 15.18
C LEU A 302 2.10 11.76 13.98
N ASP A 303 3.12 12.27 13.29
CA ASP A 303 3.78 11.55 12.20
C ASP A 303 4.32 10.18 12.66
N LYS A 304 5.02 10.13 13.81
CA LYS A 304 5.54 8.87 14.39
C LYS A 304 4.41 7.93 14.81
N ARG A 305 3.31 8.45 15.36
CA ARG A 305 2.19 7.63 15.85
C ARG A 305 1.35 7.09 14.70
N PHE A 306 1.06 7.92 13.70
CA PHE A 306 0.52 7.49 12.42
C PHE A 306 1.43 6.39 11.86
N ARG A 307 2.74 6.65 11.67
CA ARG A 307 3.69 5.64 11.21
C ARG A 307 3.63 4.33 12.01
N ARG A 308 3.62 4.36 13.35
CA ARG A 308 3.47 3.15 14.19
C ARG A 308 2.14 2.41 14.04
N LEU A 309 1.04 3.13 13.80
CA LEU A 309 -0.27 2.53 13.47
C LEU A 309 -0.28 1.90 12.06
N PHE A 310 0.75 2.15 11.26
CA PHE A 310 0.84 1.74 9.86
C PHE A 310 2.10 0.92 9.48
N GLU A 311 3.08 0.77 10.37
CA GLU A 311 4.41 0.21 10.08
C GLU A 311 4.61 -1.25 10.52
N GLN A 312 3.61 -1.91 11.10
CA GLN A 312 3.80 -3.24 11.69
C GLN A 312 4.15 -4.39 10.72
N GLU A 313 4.23 -4.19 9.39
CA GLU A 313 4.72 -5.24 8.45
C GLU A 313 5.95 -4.89 7.59
N ALA A 314 6.51 -3.68 7.64
CA ALA A 314 7.60 -3.30 6.72
C ALA A 314 9.03 -3.45 7.29
N SER A 315 9.20 -3.74 8.58
CA SER A 315 10.53 -3.90 9.20
C SER A 315 11.17 -5.24 8.89
N LEU A 316 10.41 -6.33 8.91
CA LEU A 316 10.91 -7.69 8.66
C LEU A 316 11.54 -7.79 7.26
N PHE A 317 10.90 -7.17 6.25
CA PHE A 317 11.42 -7.11 4.89
C PHE A 317 12.75 -6.34 4.78
N ARG A 318 12.81 -5.16 5.39
CA ARG A 318 14.02 -4.32 5.34
C ARG A 318 15.19 -4.99 6.02
N ASP A 319 14.97 -5.70 7.13
CA ASP A 319 16.04 -6.40 7.84
C ASP A 319 16.56 -7.62 7.05
N VAL A 320 15.66 -8.38 6.40
CA VAL A 320 16.05 -9.52 5.56
C VAL A 320 16.76 -9.04 4.29
N VAL A 321 16.24 -8.04 3.58
CA VAL A 321 16.88 -7.51 2.35
C VAL A 321 18.19 -6.78 2.64
N ALA A 322 18.24 -5.96 3.68
CA ALA A 322 19.47 -5.24 4.04
C ALA A 322 20.59 -6.18 4.48
N ARG A 323 20.27 -7.40 4.95
CA ARG A 323 21.28 -8.42 5.29
C ARG A 323 21.55 -9.43 4.18
N ILE A 324 20.59 -9.78 3.32
CA ILE A 324 20.90 -10.54 2.09
C ILE A 324 21.94 -9.75 1.27
N GLY A 325 21.73 -8.44 1.07
CA GLY A 325 22.68 -7.58 0.38
C GLY A 325 24.03 -7.39 1.09
N LYS A 326 24.08 -7.43 2.43
CA LYS A 326 25.34 -7.32 3.21
C LYS A 326 26.09 -8.64 3.43
N THR A 327 25.41 -9.78 3.27
CA THR A 327 25.93 -11.10 3.68
C THR A 327 26.15 -12.06 2.51
N ALA A 328 25.61 -11.74 1.31
CA ALA A 328 25.92 -12.46 0.07
C ALA A 328 27.43 -12.48 -0.27
N GLY A 329 28.22 -11.55 0.28
CA GLY A 329 29.68 -11.55 0.15
C GLY A 329 30.44 -12.36 1.21
N ARG A 330 29.77 -12.96 2.21
CA ARG A 330 30.42 -13.59 3.39
C ARG A 330 30.20 -15.09 3.53
N TYR A 331 29.13 -15.65 2.97
CA TYR A 331 28.90 -17.10 2.95
C TYR A 331 29.47 -17.70 1.67
N GLY A 332 30.44 -18.61 1.81
CA GLY A 332 31.04 -19.31 0.68
C GLY A 332 30.16 -20.41 0.08
N GLN A 333 28.98 -20.67 0.63
CA GLN A 333 28.12 -21.80 0.23
C GLN A 333 26.63 -21.42 0.26
N LEU A 334 25.97 -21.54 -0.90
CA LEU A 334 24.52 -21.31 -1.11
C LEU A 334 23.59 -21.95 -0.06
N PRO A 335 23.83 -23.19 0.43
CA PRO A 335 22.94 -23.84 1.39
C PRO A 335 22.81 -23.10 2.73
N GLU A 336 23.86 -22.43 3.20
CA GLU A 336 23.84 -21.71 4.48
C GLU A 336 22.94 -20.47 4.40
N LEU A 337 22.95 -19.77 3.27
CA LEU A 337 22.09 -18.62 3.02
C LEU A 337 20.62 -19.03 2.97
N LEU A 338 20.31 -20.13 2.27
CA LEU A 338 18.94 -20.65 2.15
C LEU A 338 18.38 -21.03 3.52
N ARG A 339 19.13 -21.80 4.32
CA ARG A 339 18.72 -22.22 5.67
C ARG A 339 18.45 -21.03 6.59
N PHE A 340 19.31 -19.99 6.55
CA PHE A 340 19.09 -18.79 7.33
C PHE A 340 17.78 -18.07 6.96
N VAL A 341 17.48 -17.98 5.66
CA VAL A 341 16.23 -17.35 5.20
C VAL A 341 15.02 -18.17 5.63
N GLU A 342 15.07 -19.50 5.53
CA GLU A 342 14.02 -20.40 6.00
C GLU A 342 13.70 -20.21 7.49
N GLU A 343 14.73 -20.26 8.35
CA GLU A 343 14.59 -20.11 9.81
C GLU A 343 13.97 -18.75 10.16
N ARG A 344 14.46 -17.66 9.55
CA ARG A 344 13.99 -16.30 9.85
C ARG A 344 12.61 -16.00 9.28
N ALA A 345 12.28 -16.52 8.11
CA ALA A 345 10.94 -16.40 7.56
C ALA A 345 9.92 -17.14 8.44
N ALA A 346 10.26 -18.35 8.91
CA ALA A 346 9.40 -19.12 9.80
C ALA A 346 9.15 -18.41 11.14
N GLU A 347 10.22 -17.99 11.82
CA GLU A 347 10.14 -17.28 13.10
C GLU A 347 9.44 -15.92 12.97
N GLY A 348 9.81 -15.13 11.95
CA GLY A 348 9.36 -13.76 11.79
C GLY A 348 7.89 -13.61 11.37
N LEU A 349 7.35 -14.62 10.69
CA LEU A 349 5.96 -14.66 10.23
C LEU A 349 5.07 -15.60 11.06
N GLY A 350 5.62 -16.27 12.08
CA GLY A 350 4.88 -17.23 12.89
C GLY A 350 4.38 -18.45 12.10
N LEU A 351 5.15 -18.89 11.10
CA LEU A 351 4.83 -20.02 10.24
C LEU A 351 5.29 -21.33 10.91
N ARG A 352 4.67 -22.46 10.56
CA ARG A 352 5.08 -23.77 11.08
C ARG A 352 6.41 -24.20 10.45
N ARG A 353 6.55 -24.01 9.13
CA ARG A 353 7.77 -24.33 8.39
C ARG A 353 7.87 -23.52 7.11
N VAL A 354 9.09 -23.21 6.70
CA VAL A 354 9.43 -22.64 5.39
C VAL A 354 10.55 -23.48 4.79
N ARG A 355 10.52 -23.72 3.47
CA ARG A 355 11.60 -24.40 2.77
C ARG A 355 11.83 -23.83 1.37
N LEU A 356 13.09 -23.70 0.98
CA LEU A 356 13.53 -23.22 -0.32
C LEU A 356 14.01 -24.42 -1.16
N LEU A 357 13.39 -24.60 -2.31
CA LEU A 357 13.80 -25.55 -3.33
C LEU A 357 14.43 -24.78 -4.48
N THR A 358 15.64 -25.15 -4.88
CA THR A 358 16.30 -24.59 -6.07
C THR A 358 16.36 -25.63 -7.18
N LEU A 359 16.02 -25.25 -8.41
CA LEU A 359 16.11 -26.11 -9.59
C LEU A 359 17.57 -26.24 -10.02
N ALA A 360 18.04 -27.42 -10.40
CA ALA A 360 19.30 -27.55 -11.11
C ALA A 360 19.28 -26.65 -12.38
N PRO A 361 20.41 -26.03 -12.76
CA PRO A 361 20.43 -25.15 -13.93
C PRO A 361 19.88 -25.89 -15.15
N SER A 362 18.82 -25.36 -15.74
CA SER A 362 18.40 -25.81 -17.07
C SER A 362 19.51 -25.43 -18.04
N SER A 363 20.12 -26.42 -18.67
CA SER A 363 20.98 -26.18 -19.83
C SER A 363 20.11 -25.53 -20.90
N ALA A 364 20.16 -24.20 -21.00
CA ALA A 364 19.34 -23.45 -21.92
C ALA A 364 19.64 -23.87 -23.38
N SER A 365 18.55 -24.20 -24.08
CA SER A 365 18.33 -24.28 -25.53
C SER A 365 19.12 -25.30 -26.37
N ASP A 366 18.37 -26.28 -26.87
CA ASP A 366 18.40 -26.81 -28.25
C ASP A 366 19.72 -26.69 -29.03
N ASN A 367 20.46 -27.80 -29.06
CA ASN A 367 21.25 -28.18 -30.22
C ASN A 367 20.30 -28.44 -31.41
N ALA A 368 19.88 -27.39 -32.10
CA ALA A 368 19.41 -27.49 -33.48
C ALA A 368 20.65 -27.56 -34.39
N GLY A 369 20.94 -28.76 -34.88
CA GLY A 369 22.07 -29.00 -35.78
C GLY A 369 21.92 -28.28 -37.11
N VAL A 370 23.02 -27.69 -37.58
CA VAL A 370 23.44 -27.67 -39.00
C VAL A 370 24.98 -27.73 -38.99
N GLU A 371 25.52 -28.72 -39.71
CA GLU A 371 26.93 -28.93 -40.02
C GLU A 371 27.56 -27.73 -40.75
N ASP A 372 28.84 -27.42 -40.53
CA ASP A 372 29.85 -27.48 -41.60
C ASP A 372 31.29 -27.33 -41.04
N GLU A 373 32.19 -28.16 -41.56
CA GLU A 373 33.63 -27.98 -41.47
C GLU A 373 34.04 -26.76 -42.30
N ARG A 374 34.63 -25.71 -41.68
CA ARG A 374 35.82 -24.98 -42.19
C ARG A 374 36.23 -23.74 -41.36
N ASP A 375 37.55 -23.56 -41.34
CA ASP A 375 38.37 -22.38 -41.03
C ASP A 375 38.43 -21.80 -39.59
N THR A 376 39.38 -22.35 -38.82
CA THR A 376 39.85 -21.87 -37.52
C THR A 376 40.80 -20.66 -37.56
N SER A 377 40.78 -19.81 -38.59
CA SER A 377 41.74 -18.69 -38.70
C SER A 377 41.14 -17.28 -38.54
N GLU A 378 39.82 -17.09 -38.56
CA GLU A 378 39.22 -15.74 -38.60
C GLU A 378 38.55 -15.29 -37.29
N VAL A 379 38.29 -16.22 -36.36
CA VAL A 379 37.62 -15.93 -35.07
C VAL A 379 38.59 -15.34 -34.03
N ALA A 380 39.89 -15.66 -34.11
CA ALA A 380 40.91 -15.14 -33.21
C ALA A 380 41.12 -13.61 -33.33
N GLY A 381 40.91 -13.04 -34.52
CA GLY A 381 41.03 -11.60 -34.76
C GLY A 381 39.86 -10.78 -34.19
N LYS A 382 38.65 -11.35 -34.14
CA LYS A 382 37.44 -10.67 -33.63
C LYS A 382 37.32 -10.70 -32.10
N MET A 383 37.86 -11.71 -31.42
CA MET A 383 37.84 -11.75 -29.95
C MET A 383 38.91 -10.82 -29.32
N ALA A 384 40.00 -10.54 -30.03
CA ALA A 384 41.02 -9.60 -29.57
C ALA A 384 40.53 -8.14 -29.54
N SER A 385 39.64 -7.73 -30.47
CA SER A 385 39.11 -6.36 -30.50
C SER A 385 38.05 -6.11 -29.41
N VAL A 386 37.28 -7.14 -29.03
CA VAL A 386 36.30 -7.07 -27.92
C VAL A 386 37.00 -7.04 -26.56
N ALA A 387 38.09 -7.79 -26.38
CA ALA A 387 38.89 -7.76 -25.14
C ALA A 387 39.61 -6.41 -24.92
N VAL A 388 40.02 -5.73 -26.00
CA VAL A 388 40.63 -4.39 -25.93
C VAL A 388 39.58 -3.31 -25.63
N ALA A 389 38.34 -3.44 -26.11
CA ALA A 389 37.25 -2.53 -25.76
C ALA A 389 36.81 -2.65 -24.28
N ALA A 390 36.81 -3.87 -23.72
CA ALA A 390 36.51 -4.10 -22.30
C ALA A 390 37.62 -3.57 -21.36
N ARG A 391 38.88 -3.53 -21.82
CA ARG A 391 40.01 -2.97 -21.05
C ARG A 391 39.93 -1.46 -20.80
N ASN A 392 39.27 -0.70 -21.68
CA ASN A 392 39.18 0.77 -21.56
C ASN A 392 37.95 1.25 -20.77
N GLY A 393 36.96 0.39 -20.49
CA GLY A 393 35.72 0.76 -19.79
C GLY A 393 35.74 0.60 -18.26
N TYR A 394 36.66 -0.21 -17.72
CA TYR A 394 36.69 -0.56 -16.28
C TYR A 394 37.84 0.10 -15.49
N GLY A 395 38.57 1.06 -16.10
CA GLY A 395 39.71 1.72 -15.46
C GLY A 395 39.39 2.83 -14.45
N ASN A 396 38.12 3.26 -14.33
CA ASN A 396 37.78 4.51 -13.61
C ASN A 396 36.98 4.38 -12.31
N LEU A 397 36.69 3.17 -11.82
CA LEU A 397 35.91 3.00 -10.57
C LEU A 397 36.69 2.43 -9.38
N GLN A 398 37.98 2.11 -9.56
CA GLN A 398 38.80 1.49 -8.51
C GLN A 398 39.84 2.41 -7.86
N ARG A 399 39.74 3.74 -8.05
CA ARG A 399 40.74 4.69 -7.50
C ARG A 399 40.20 5.85 -6.68
N MET A 400 38.92 5.87 -6.29
CA MET A 400 38.44 6.83 -5.30
C MET A 400 37.80 6.09 -4.12
N GLU A 401 38.50 6.21 -2.99
CA GLU A 401 38.02 6.02 -1.60
C GLU A 401 37.94 4.59 -1.06
N ALA A 402 39.08 3.89 -1.08
CA ALA A 402 39.43 2.95 -0.03
C ALA A 402 40.46 3.60 0.91
N GLY A 403 40.16 3.61 2.21
CA GLY A 403 41.13 3.90 3.28
C GLY A 403 40.96 5.25 3.97
N GLY A 404 40.24 5.27 5.10
CA GLY A 404 40.37 6.36 6.07
C GLY A 404 39.09 6.76 6.82
N ALA A 405 37.92 6.59 6.22
CA ALA A 405 36.67 7.11 6.81
C ALA A 405 35.88 6.08 7.66
N LEU A 406 36.06 4.78 7.45
CA LEU A 406 35.20 3.76 8.08
C LEU A 406 35.61 3.35 9.51
N SER A 407 36.78 3.77 10.01
CA SER A 407 37.22 3.42 11.38
C SER A 407 36.68 4.35 12.46
N LYS A 408 36.22 5.56 12.10
CA LYS A 408 35.70 6.54 13.07
C LYS A 408 34.25 6.34 13.47
N ASP A 409 33.46 5.62 12.67
CA ASP A 409 32.06 5.33 12.99
C ASP A 409 31.90 4.08 13.87
N LEU A 410 32.93 3.24 13.98
CA LEU A 410 32.93 1.99 14.75
C LEU A 410 33.08 2.16 16.27
N GLU A 411 33.60 3.29 16.76
CA GLU A 411 33.66 3.59 18.20
C GLU A 411 32.32 4.11 18.76
N SER A 412 31.37 4.48 17.90
CA SER A 412 30.08 5.08 18.33
C SER A 412 28.99 4.06 18.70
N VAL A 413 29.23 2.76 18.47
CA VAL A 413 28.21 1.69 18.64
C VAL A 413 28.51 0.73 19.78
N GLY A 414 29.61 0.87 20.53
CA GLY A 414 29.81 0.20 21.83
C GLY A 414 29.61 -1.32 21.83
N ILE A 415 29.92 -2.01 20.72
CA ILE A 415 29.93 -3.47 20.66
C ILE A 415 31.37 -3.93 20.84
N ASP A 416 31.67 -4.42 22.03
CA ASP A 416 32.95 -5.03 22.37
C ASP A 416 33.02 -6.42 21.70
N ALA A 417 33.75 -6.49 20.59
CA ALA A 417 33.86 -7.68 19.75
C ALA A 417 35.10 -8.49 20.12
N THR A 418 35.24 -8.97 21.36
CA THR A 418 36.35 -9.89 21.69
C THR A 418 36.09 -10.98 22.74
N SER A 419 34.92 -11.11 23.40
CA SER A 419 34.83 -12.01 24.57
C SER A 419 34.21 -13.41 24.39
N ASP A 420 33.50 -13.73 23.30
CA ASP A 420 32.71 -14.99 23.24
C ASP A 420 33.21 -16.05 22.23
N LEU A 421 34.51 -16.04 21.90
CA LEU A 421 35.11 -16.94 20.90
C LEU A 421 35.68 -18.27 21.44
N SER A 422 35.39 -18.70 22.68
CA SER A 422 36.06 -19.89 23.25
C SER A 422 35.17 -21.03 23.75
N ALA A 423 33.88 -21.10 23.40
CA ALA A 423 33.03 -22.18 23.91
C ALA A 423 32.02 -22.70 22.87
N ALA A 424 32.52 -23.36 21.82
CA ALA A 424 31.73 -24.32 21.07
C ALA A 424 32.65 -25.45 20.59
N SER A 425 32.57 -26.60 21.26
CA SER A 425 33.19 -27.85 20.81
C SER A 425 32.62 -28.28 19.46
N PRO A 426 33.39 -28.99 18.61
CA PRO A 426 32.94 -29.43 17.30
C PRO A 426 31.91 -30.55 17.47
N MET A 427 30.63 -30.20 17.40
CA MET A 427 29.55 -31.17 17.24
C MET A 427 29.58 -31.67 15.80
N SER A 428 29.63 -33.00 15.65
CA SER A 428 29.68 -33.72 14.38
C SER A 428 28.71 -33.18 13.34
N LEU A 429 29.27 -32.71 12.23
CA LEU A 429 28.57 -32.40 10.99
C LEU A 429 27.90 -33.69 10.48
N SER A 430 26.62 -33.87 10.76
CA SER A 430 25.80 -34.80 9.98
C SER A 430 25.51 -34.12 8.65
N GLU A 431 25.97 -34.76 7.57
CA GLU A 431 25.71 -34.39 6.17
C GLU A 431 24.28 -33.89 6.01
N SER A 432 24.13 -32.59 5.76
CA SER A 432 22.87 -31.99 5.37
C SER A 432 22.53 -32.52 3.98
N GLU A 433 21.68 -33.54 3.94
CA GLU A 433 21.14 -34.16 2.74
C GLU A 433 20.65 -33.10 1.76
N VAL A 434 21.46 -32.87 0.72
CA VAL A 434 20.96 -32.45 -0.59
C VAL A 434 20.00 -33.57 -1.00
N PHE A 435 18.69 -33.32 -0.96
CA PHE A 435 17.67 -34.31 -1.33
C PHE A 435 17.83 -34.65 -2.83
N GLU A 436 18.54 -35.74 -3.09
CA GLU A 436 18.63 -36.46 -4.37
C GLU A 436 17.59 -37.60 -4.43
N GLU A 437 16.35 -37.37 -3.94
CA GLU A 437 15.26 -38.34 -4.13
C GLU A 437 14.40 -37.96 -5.33
N ALA A 438 14.48 -38.80 -6.36
CA ALA A 438 13.80 -38.67 -7.67
C ALA A 438 12.26 -38.48 -7.60
N ASP A 439 11.63 -38.72 -6.45
CA ASP A 439 10.18 -38.58 -6.23
C ASP A 439 9.81 -37.15 -5.76
N GLY A 440 10.69 -36.48 -5.02
CA GLY A 440 10.49 -35.11 -4.53
C GLY A 440 10.63 -34.04 -5.62
N ALA A 441 11.45 -34.30 -6.63
CA ALA A 441 11.67 -33.38 -7.75
C ALA A 441 10.48 -33.33 -8.73
N GLN A 442 9.74 -34.43 -8.90
CA GLN A 442 8.66 -34.53 -9.88
C GLN A 442 7.44 -33.69 -9.50
N TRP A 443 6.98 -33.76 -8.25
CA TRP A 443 5.83 -32.95 -7.82
C TRP A 443 6.18 -31.45 -7.75
N ALA A 444 7.42 -31.11 -7.34
CA ALA A 444 7.88 -29.73 -7.30
C ALA A 444 7.96 -29.11 -8.71
N ALA A 445 8.48 -29.85 -9.70
CA ALA A 445 8.45 -29.44 -11.10
C ALA A 445 7.01 -29.23 -11.60
N ARG A 446 6.08 -30.11 -11.21
CA ARG A 446 4.67 -29.97 -11.56
C ARG A 446 4.01 -28.74 -10.93
N VAL A 447 4.31 -28.43 -9.68
CA VAL A 447 3.84 -27.21 -9.00
C VAL A 447 4.39 -25.95 -9.69
N LEU A 448 5.65 -25.97 -10.13
CA LEU A 448 6.24 -24.89 -10.89
C LEU A 448 5.57 -24.71 -12.26
N GLU A 449 5.25 -25.79 -12.96
CA GLU A 449 4.46 -25.75 -14.22
C GLU A 449 3.08 -25.15 -14.02
N ILE A 450 2.38 -25.50 -12.94
CA ILE A 450 1.07 -24.93 -12.59
C ILE A 450 1.21 -23.43 -12.34
N SER A 451 2.22 -23.01 -11.57
CA SER A 451 2.52 -21.60 -11.34
C SER A 451 2.78 -20.86 -12.65
N ARG A 452 3.60 -21.45 -13.55
CA ARG A 452 3.91 -20.92 -14.87
C ARG A 452 2.66 -20.74 -15.74
N ALA A 453 1.79 -21.76 -15.80
CA ALA A 453 0.53 -21.69 -16.53
C ALA A 453 -0.44 -20.64 -15.96
N GLY A 454 -0.39 -20.41 -14.65
CA GLY A 454 -1.13 -19.37 -13.94
C GLY A 454 -0.53 -17.97 -14.01
N GLY A 455 0.56 -17.76 -14.77
CA GLY A 455 1.22 -16.46 -14.86
C GLY A 455 2.10 -16.11 -13.65
N TRP A 456 2.76 -17.11 -13.06
CA TRP A 456 3.65 -17.00 -11.89
C TRP A 456 2.95 -16.67 -10.57
N LEU A 457 1.67 -16.99 -10.46
CA LEU A 457 0.94 -16.86 -9.20
C LEU A 457 1.40 -17.93 -8.20
N PRO A 458 1.35 -17.64 -6.88
CA PRO A 458 1.51 -18.65 -5.84
C PRO A 458 0.49 -19.78 -6.03
N VAL A 459 0.92 -21.00 -5.79
CA VAL A 459 0.08 -22.20 -5.90
C VAL A 459 -0.46 -22.54 -4.51
N GLU A 460 -1.79 -22.56 -4.40
CA GLU A 460 -2.56 -22.92 -3.20
C GLU A 460 -3.61 -23.99 -3.57
N ASP A 461 -4.13 -24.72 -2.58
CA ASP A 461 -5.23 -25.70 -2.75
C ASP A 461 -4.95 -26.86 -3.74
N GLU A 462 -3.70 -27.09 -4.10
CA GLU A 462 -3.32 -28.20 -4.99
C GLU A 462 -3.11 -29.51 -4.21
N PRO A 463 -3.76 -30.63 -4.60
CA PRO A 463 -3.64 -31.91 -3.90
C PRO A 463 -2.21 -32.44 -3.82
N LEU A 464 -1.38 -32.16 -4.83
CA LEU A 464 0.04 -32.54 -4.86
C LEU A 464 0.85 -31.78 -3.81
N LEU A 465 0.54 -30.49 -3.62
CA LEU A 465 1.21 -29.63 -2.64
C LEU A 465 0.80 -30.02 -1.20
N SER A 466 -0.51 -30.22 -1.00
CA SER A 466 -1.08 -30.65 0.28
C SER A 466 -0.62 -32.07 0.67
N GLY A 467 -0.52 -32.97 -0.31
CA GLY A 467 0.01 -34.32 -0.12
C GLY A 467 1.48 -34.35 0.28
N ALA A 468 2.26 -33.35 -0.12
CA ALA A 468 3.64 -33.13 0.29
C ALA A 468 3.78 -32.40 1.65
N GLY A 469 2.66 -32.04 2.30
CA GLY A 469 2.63 -31.38 3.60
C GLY A 469 2.86 -29.86 3.57
N TRP A 470 2.62 -29.22 2.43
CA TRP A 470 2.75 -27.76 2.26
C TRP A 470 1.41 -27.13 1.92
N GLU A 471 1.18 -25.90 2.39
CA GLU A 471 -0.09 -25.20 2.17
C GLU A 471 -0.03 -24.26 0.96
N ILE A 472 1.13 -23.63 0.74
CA ILE A 472 1.34 -22.68 -0.34
C ILE A 472 2.78 -22.74 -0.88
N ALA A 473 2.93 -22.54 -2.18
CA ALA A 473 4.23 -22.46 -2.85
C ALA A 473 4.36 -21.17 -3.67
N PHE A 474 5.45 -20.43 -3.47
CA PHE A 474 5.78 -19.22 -4.23
C PHE A 474 6.91 -19.51 -5.22
N PRO A 475 6.80 -19.11 -6.50
CA PRO A 475 7.89 -19.25 -7.46
C PRO A 475 9.07 -18.31 -7.13
N LEU A 476 10.29 -18.84 -7.15
CA LEU A 476 11.53 -18.06 -7.12
C LEU A 476 11.91 -17.72 -8.57
N ARG A 477 11.76 -16.45 -8.96
CA ARG A 477 12.02 -16.01 -10.34
C ARG A 477 12.79 -14.69 -10.38
N ARG A 478 13.69 -14.58 -11.35
CA ARG A 478 14.29 -13.32 -11.81
C ARG A 478 14.18 -13.26 -13.33
N ASP A 479 13.54 -12.22 -13.85
CA ASP A 479 13.28 -12.03 -15.29
C ASP A 479 12.67 -13.30 -15.94
N GLU A 480 13.39 -13.96 -16.86
CA GLU A 480 12.96 -15.21 -17.54
C GLU A 480 13.55 -16.48 -16.88
N SER A 481 14.36 -16.34 -15.83
CA SER A 481 15.06 -17.44 -15.14
C SER A 481 14.21 -18.00 -13.99
N GLU A 482 13.84 -19.27 -14.11
CA GLU A 482 13.17 -20.06 -13.08
C GLU A 482 14.22 -20.62 -12.10
N VAL A 483 14.23 -20.10 -10.87
CA VAL A 483 15.24 -20.45 -9.87
C VAL A 483 14.76 -21.60 -8.97
N GLY A 484 13.45 -21.67 -8.70
CA GLY A 484 12.85 -22.73 -7.88
C GLY A 484 11.56 -22.33 -7.16
N LEU A 485 11.32 -22.88 -5.97
CA LEU A 485 10.10 -22.68 -5.16
C LEU A 485 10.42 -22.34 -3.69
N LEU A 486 9.64 -21.45 -3.10
CA LEU A 486 9.55 -21.21 -1.67
C LEU A 486 8.27 -21.88 -1.16
N LEU A 487 8.41 -22.94 -0.38
CA LEU A 487 7.33 -23.72 0.21
C LEU A 487 7.02 -23.24 1.63
N VAL A 488 5.75 -23.13 1.97
CA VAL A 488 5.31 -22.64 3.27
C VAL A 488 4.22 -23.54 3.85
N ASP A 489 4.43 -23.92 5.10
CA ASP A 489 3.46 -24.59 5.96
C ASP A 489 3.09 -23.64 7.10
N ALA A 490 1.81 -23.32 7.25
CA ALA A 490 1.34 -22.30 8.17
C ALA A 490 0.13 -22.80 8.98
N GLN A 491 -0.30 -22.06 10.00
CA GLN A 491 -1.64 -22.30 10.57
C GLN A 491 -2.68 -21.56 9.71
N PRO A 492 -3.97 -21.98 9.71
CA PRO A 492 -5.02 -21.34 8.91
C PRO A 492 -5.15 -19.82 9.11
N ASP A 493 -4.74 -19.32 10.29
CA ASP A 493 -4.78 -17.90 10.64
C ASP A 493 -3.46 -17.14 10.39
N ALA A 494 -2.36 -17.83 10.05
CA ALA A 494 -1.02 -17.25 9.90
C ALA A 494 -0.72 -16.74 8.48
N LEU A 495 -1.34 -17.32 7.44
CA LEU A 495 -1.26 -16.81 6.06
C LEU A 495 -2.21 -15.62 5.89
N THR A 496 -1.86 -14.46 6.45
CA THR A 496 -2.56 -13.20 6.18
C THR A 496 -2.22 -12.68 4.77
N TYR A 497 -2.95 -11.66 4.30
CA TYR A 497 -2.60 -10.99 3.03
C TYR A 497 -1.21 -10.35 3.12
N GLU A 498 -0.86 -9.79 4.28
CA GLU A 498 0.46 -9.20 4.49
C GLU A 498 1.58 -10.25 4.52
N ALA A 499 1.34 -11.40 5.17
CA ALA A 499 2.29 -12.50 5.17
C ALA A 499 2.55 -13.05 3.76
N ARG A 500 1.50 -13.23 2.94
CA ARG A 500 1.62 -13.66 1.54
C ARG A 500 2.42 -12.66 0.69
N ALA A 501 2.08 -11.37 0.78
CA ALA A 501 2.80 -10.33 0.05
C ALA A 501 4.27 -10.24 0.47
N LEU A 502 4.57 -10.46 1.76
CA LEU A 502 5.94 -10.50 2.24
C LEU A 502 6.70 -11.72 1.72
N LEU A 503 6.08 -12.91 1.75
CA LEU A 503 6.66 -14.14 1.23
C LEU A 503 6.93 -14.07 -0.27
N GLU A 504 6.04 -13.47 -1.05
CA GLU A 504 6.23 -13.23 -2.49
C GLU A 504 7.43 -12.30 -2.74
N LEU A 505 7.55 -11.24 -1.94
CA LEU A 505 8.65 -10.30 -2.06
C LEU A 505 9.99 -10.92 -1.61
N LEU A 506 9.96 -11.74 -0.56
CA LEU A 506 11.10 -12.56 -0.12
C LEU A 506 11.52 -13.56 -1.21
N ALA A 507 10.57 -14.24 -1.85
CA ALA A 507 10.82 -15.16 -2.96
C ALA A 507 11.59 -14.47 -4.10
N GLY A 508 11.20 -13.25 -4.48
CA GLY A 508 11.94 -12.47 -5.49
C GLY A 508 13.37 -12.12 -5.06
N GLN A 509 13.60 -11.76 -3.79
CA GLN A 509 14.94 -11.41 -3.30
C GLN A 509 15.86 -12.62 -3.13
N VAL A 510 15.29 -13.76 -2.72
CA VAL A 510 16.02 -15.03 -2.68
C VAL A 510 16.39 -15.47 -4.09
N ALA A 511 15.48 -15.33 -5.07
CA ALA A 511 15.77 -15.65 -6.47
C ALA A 511 16.98 -14.86 -7.00
N ILE A 512 17.03 -13.55 -6.74
CA ILE A 512 18.18 -12.70 -7.07
C ILE A 512 19.47 -13.25 -6.43
N ALA A 513 19.45 -13.50 -5.12
CA ALA A 513 20.63 -13.94 -4.40
C ALA A 513 21.16 -15.31 -4.86
N VAL A 514 20.26 -16.25 -5.18
CA VAL A 514 20.62 -17.56 -5.72
C VAL A 514 21.24 -17.44 -7.11
N GLU A 515 20.68 -16.60 -7.98
CA GLU A 515 21.22 -16.39 -9.33
C GLU A 515 22.59 -15.70 -9.28
N ASP A 516 22.74 -14.68 -8.43
CA ASP A 516 24.02 -14.01 -8.23
C ASP A 516 25.09 -14.99 -7.72
N PHE A 517 24.73 -15.90 -6.81
CA PHE A 517 25.65 -16.95 -6.35
C PHE A 517 26.06 -17.90 -7.48
N ARG A 518 25.10 -18.33 -8.32
CA ARG A 518 25.38 -19.20 -9.49
C ARG A 518 26.30 -18.52 -10.50
N LEU A 519 26.08 -17.23 -10.79
CA LEU A 519 26.91 -16.45 -11.69
C LEU A 519 28.35 -16.30 -11.18
N VAL A 520 28.52 -16.09 -9.88
CA VAL A 520 29.85 -16.03 -9.26
C VAL A 520 30.54 -17.40 -9.32
N GLU A 521 29.83 -18.47 -9.00
CA GLU A 521 30.36 -19.84 -9.07
C GLU A 521 30.79 -20.23 -10.49
N GLU A 522 29.99 -19.88 -11.50
CA GLU A 522 30.31 -20.09 -12.90
C GLU A 522 31.54 -19.29 -13.33
N ASN A 523 31.63 -18.01 -12.97
CA ASN A 523 32.81 -17.18 -13.27
C ASN A 523 34.09 -17.77 -12.66
N VAL A 524 34.05 -18.17 -11.39
CA VAL A 524 35.20 -18.83 -10.74
C VAL A 524 35.59 -20.13 -11.45
N ARG A 525 34.59 -20.91 -11.90
CA ARG A 525 34.83 -22.15 -12.66
C ARG A 525 35.44 -21.86 -14.02
N LEU A 526 34.99 -20.81 -14.71
CA LEU A 526 35.52 -20.38 -16.01
C LEU A 526 36.95 -19.84 -15.89
N GLU A 527 37.23 -19.01 -14.89
CA GLU A 527 38.58 -18.50 -14.61
C GLU A 527 39.56 -19.65 -14.34
N ARG A 528 39.15 -20.66 -13.56
CA ARG A 528 39.98 -21.86 -13.33
C ARG A 528 40.26 -22.63 -14.61
N ARG A 529 39.27 -22.77 -15.51
CA ARG A 529 39.45 -23.42 -16.82
C ARG A 529 40.41 -22.63 -17.71
N ILE A 530 40.29 -21.31 -17.74
CA ILE A 530 41.18 -20.43 -18.52
C ILE A 530 42.61 -20.55 -17.98
N ALA A 531 42.80 -20.42 -16.67
CA ALA A 531 44.11 -20.54 -16.03
C ALA A 531 44.76 -21.92 -16.29
N GLN A 532 43.95 -22.99 -16.29
CA GLN A 532 44.43 -24.33 -16.63
C GLN A 532 44.81 -24.46 -18.12
N SER A 533 44.01 -23.87 -19.03
CA SER A 533 44.30 -23.83 -20.46
C SER A 533 45.57 -23.05 -20.78
N GLU A 534 45.74 -21.86 -20.19
CA GLU A 534 46.96 -21.04 -20.33
C GLU A 534 48.20 -21.79 -19.83
N ARG A 535 48.10 -22.47 -18.69
CA ARG A 535 49.18 -23.29 -18.16
C ARG A 535 49.56 -24.45 -19.10
N LEU A 536 48.57 -25.13 -19.68
CA LEU A 536 48.79 -26.20 -20.64
C LEU A 536 49.40 -25.68 -21.96
N ALA A 537 48.95 -24.52 -22.43
CA ALA A 537 49.52 -23.87 -23.61
C ALA A 537 50.97 -23.44 -23.40
N ALA A 538 51.29 -22.84 -22.24
CA ALA A 538 52.66 -22.46 -21.88
C ALA A 538 53.59 -23.68 -21.78
N LEU A 539 53.11 -24.79 -21.20
CA LEU A 539 53.84 -26.07 -21.17
C LEU A 539 54.05 -26.63 -22.57
N GLY A 540 53.04 -26.57 -23.45
CA GLY A 540 53.15 -26.99 -24.84
C GLY A 540 54.19 -26.17 -25.64
N GLN A 541 54.23 -24.86 -25.42
CA GLN A 541 55.20 -23.96 -26.08
C GLN A 541 56.63 -24.21 -25.59
N MET A 542 56.82 -24.43 -24.28
CA MET A 542 58.12 -24.83 -23.73
C MET A 542 58.59 -26.19 -24.27
N ALA A 543 57.68 -27.18 -24.33
CA ALA A 543 58.00 -28.49 -24.89
C ALA A 543 58.37 -28.41 -26.38
N ALA A 544 57.70 -27.54 -27.15
CA ALA A 544 58.03 -27.29 -28.55
C ALA A 544 59.40 -26.60 -28.73
N THR A 545 59.75 -25.62 -27.88
CA THR A 545 61.08 -24.98 -27.88
C THR A 545 62.18 -25.98 -27.53
N VAL A 546 62.00 -26.79 -26.47
CA VAL A 546 62.96 -27.84 -26.09
C VAL A 546 63.10 -28.88 -27.20
N ALA A 547 61.99 -29.30 -27.83
CA ALA A 547 62.03 -30.22 -28.96
C ALA A 547 62.77 -29.62 -30.17
N HIS A 548 62.62 -28.31 -30.41
CA HIS A 548 63.32 -27.60 -31.49
C HIS A 548 64.84 -27.47 -31.21
N GLU A 549 65.25 -27.27 -29.97
CA GLU A 549 66.67 -27.22 -29.57
C GLU A 549 67.34 -28.60 -29.61
N VAL A 550 66.64 -29.65 -29.16
CA VAL A 550 67.15 -31.03 -29.22
C VAL A 550 67.30 -31.52 -30.66
N LYS A 551 66.43 -31.07 -31.58
CA LYS A 551 66.49 -31.47 -32.99
C LYS A 551 67.54 -30.70 -33.80
N ASN A 552 68.04 -29.56 -33.30
CA ASN A 552 69.10 -28.74 -33.91
C ASN A 552 70.29 -28.50 -32.95
N PRO A 553 71.07 -29.54 -32.59
CA PRO A 553 72.23 -29.38 -31.70
C PRO A 553 73.45 -28.67 -32.33
N LEU A 554 73.34 -28.10 -33.54
CA LEU A 554 74.48 -27.57 -34.32
C LEU A 554 74.26 -26.13 -34.84
N SER A 555 73.65 -25.24 -34.07
CA SER A 555 73.60 -23.80 -34.42
C SER A 555 73.99 -22.87 -33.27
N ALA A 556 74.87 -23.32 -32.38
CA ALA A 556 75.65 -22.48 -31.48
C ALA A 556 77.13 -22.75 -31.67
#